data_AF-A0A1F8UYU5-F1
#
_entry.id   AF-A0A1F8UYU5-F1
#
_cell.length_a   1.000
_cell.length_b   1.000
_cell.length_c   1.000
_cell.angle_alpha   90.00
_cell.angle_beta   90.00
_cell.angle_gamma   90.00
#
_symmetry.space_group_name_H-M   'P 1'
#
loop_
_entity.id
_entity.type
_entity.pdbx_description
1 polymer ?
#
loop_
_entity_poly.entity_id
_entity_poly.type
_entity_poly.pdbx_seq_one_letter_code
_entity_poly.pdbx_strand_id
1 'polypeptide(L)'
;MSKLHPNAQKQLVYFLGNDLEVICSEEKSNEYIEILKNKGKLPPNIRQSSEDLNRFYKMAPEEYTTEDLQALLQLQHTQYTRTIKNCLVFITTLVVISLVISLLGLLSAM
;
A
#
# COMPACT_ATOMS: atom_id res chain seq x y z
N MET A 1 22.50 -17.66 3.03
CA MET A 1 21.36 -16.79 2.65
C MET A 1 20.18 -17.69 2.33
N SER A 2 19.15 -17.68 3.19
CA SER A 2 18.01 -18.59 3.10
C SER A 2 17.11 -18.18 1.94
N LYS A 3 16.96 -19.06 0.93
CA LYS A 3 15.98 -18.84 -0.15
C LYS A 3 14.58 -18.91 0.46
N LEU A 4 13.81 -17.85 0.28
CA LEU A 4 12.42 -17.81 0.73
C LEU A 4 11.64 -18.94 0.05
N HIS A 5 10.84 -19.68 0.82
CA HIS A 5 10.07 -20.79 0.27
C HIS A 5 9.07 -20.27 -0.78
N PRO A 6 8.90 -20.91 -1.95
CA PRO A 6 8.10 -20.38 -3.06
C PRO A 6 6.63 -20.12 -2.69
N ASN A 7 6.07 -20.88 -1.74
CA ASN A 7 4.73 -20.58 -1.19
C ASN A 7 4.68 -19.32 -0.34
N ALA A 8 5.73 -19.03 0.44
CA ALA A 8 5.81 -17.79 1.21
C ALA A 8 5.96 -16.58 0.29
N GLN A 9 6.69 -16.73 -0.81
CA GLN A 9 6.83 -15.73 -1.86
C GLN A 9 5.48 -15.41 -2.52
N LYS A 10 4.70 -16.43 -2.91
CA LYS A 10 3.34 -16.23 -3.45
C LYS A 10 2.40 -15.57 -2.47
N GLN A 11 2.44 -15.94 -1.18
CA GLN A 11 1.60 -15.30 -0.17
C GLN A 11 2.00 -13.84 0.07
N LEU A 12 3.29 -13.53 0.07
CA LEU A 12 3.79 -12.16 0.16
C LEU A 12 3.34 -11.32 -1.04
N VAL A 13 3.50 -11.85 -2.26
CA VAL A 13 3.01 -11.18 -3.47
C VAL A 13 1.50 -11.04 -3.46
N TYR A 14 0.73 -11.98 -2.93
CA TYR A 14 -0.72 -11.82 -2.80
C TYR A 14 -1.11 -10.76 -1.76
N PHE A 15 -0.41 -10.74 -0.62
CA PHE A 15 -0.67 -9.80 0.47
C PHE A 15 -0.20 -8.38 0.14
N LEU A 16 0.93 -8.23 -0.55
CA LEU A 16 1.48 -6.96 -1.04
C LEU A 16 0.89 -6.55 -2.40
N GLY A 17 0.39 -7.50 -3.19
CA GLY A 17 0.10 -7.34 -4.62
C GLY A 17 -1.19 -6.62 -4.95
N ASN A 18 -2.11 -6.47 -4.01
CA ASN A 18 -3.21 -5.53 -4.18
C ASN A 18 -2.70 -4.08 -4.34
N ASP A 19 -1.48 -3.77 -3.90
CA ASP A 19 -0.82 -2.46 -4.05
C ASP A 19 0.28 -2.45 -5.13
N LEU A 20 0.47 -3.53 -5.89
CA LEU A 20 1.52 -3.64 -6.94
C LEU A 20 0.97 -3.40 -8.35
N GLU A 21 -0.24 -2.85 -8.45
CA GLU A 21 -0.79 -2.33 -9.70
C GLU A 21 -0.09 -1.01 -10.06
N VAL A 22 0.74 -1.03 -11.11
CA VAL A 22 1.40 0.19 -11.58
C VAL A 22 0.49 0.88 -12.60
N ILE A 23 0.16 2.15 -12.33
CA ILE A 23 -0.56 2.99 -13.29
C ILE A 23 0.24 3.07 -14.59
N CYS A 24 -0.40 2.73 -15.69
CA CYS A 24 0.19 2.84 -17.02
C CYS A 24 0.35 4.32 -17.39
N SER A 25 1.40 4.65 -18.14
CA SER A 25 1.56 6.00 -18.70
C SER A 25 0.37 6.36 -19.61
N GLU A 26 0.15 7.66 -19.83
CA GLU A 26 -0.93 8.15 -20.68
C GLU A 26 -0.82 7.63 -22.13
N GLU A 27 0.39 7.57 -22.66
CA GLU A 27 0.69 7.02 -23.98
C GLU A 27 0.31 5.53 -24.08
N LYS A 28 0.65 4.73 -23.06
CA LYS A 28 0.26 3.32 -22.97
C LYS A 28 -1.24 3.14 -22.79
N SER A 29 -1.86 4.02 -22.02
CA SER A 29 -3.30 4.01 -21.78
C SER A 29 -4.07 4.24 -23.08
N ASN A 30 -3.62 5.18 -23.92
CA ASN A 30 -4.19 5.41 -25.25
C ASN A 30 -4.05 4.17 -26.16
N GLU A 31 -2.89 3.51 -26.14
CA GLU A 31 -2.68 2.25 -26.85
C GLU A 31 -3.69 1.16 -26.40
N TYR A 32 -3.93 1.04 -25.09
CA TYR A 32 -4.90 0.07 -24.54
C TYR A 32 -6.35 0.43 -24.84
N ILE A 33 -6.69 1.71 -24.91
CA ILE A 33 -8.01 2.19 -25.39
C ILE A 33 -8.23 1.76 -26.84
N GLU A 34 -7.22 1.92 -27.70
CA GLU A 34 -7.30 1.46 -29.09
C GLU A 34 -7.40 -0.05 -29.20
N ILE A 35 -6.67 -0.80 -28.38
CA ILE A 35 -6.76 -2.27 -28.33
C ILE A 35 -8.15 -2.73 -27.90
N LEU A 36 -8.76 -2.08 -26.90
CA LEU A 36 -10.14 -2.34 -26.50
C LEU A 36 -11.13 -2.04 -27.62
N LYS A 37 -10.96 -0.93 -28.33
CA LYS A 37 -11.82 -0.55 -29.47
C LYS A 37 -11.70 -1.52 -30.65
N ASN A 38 -10.49 -1.98 -30.96
CA ASN A 38 -10.21 -2.78 -32.16
C ASN A 38 -10.36 -4.29 -31.92
N LYS A 39 -9.89 -4.80 -30.78
CA LYS A 39 -9.80 -6.25 -30.48
C LYS A 39 -10.78 -6.69 -29.38
N GLY A 40 -11.37 -5.76 -28.63
CA GLY A 40 -12.34 -6.05 -27.57
C GLY A 40 -11.78 -6.74 -26.33
N LYS A 41 -10.46 -6.97 -26.25
CA LYS A 41 -9.81 -7.66 -25.13
C LYS A 41 -8.46 -7.03 -24.79
N LEU A 42 -8.24 -6.80 -23.49
CA LEU A 42 -6.96 -6.35 -22.95
C LEU A 42 -5.96 -7.51 -22.83
N PRO A 43 -4.65 -7.21 -22.83
CA PRO A 43 -3.63 -8.20 -22.46
C PRO A 43 -3.87 -8.74 -21.04
N PRO A 44 -3.49 -10.00 -20.76
CA PRO A 44 -3.81 -10.69 -19.50
C PRO A 44 -3.29 -10.01 -18.23
N ASN A 45 -2.23 -9.20 -18.34
CA ASN A 45 -1.62 -8.51 -17.20
C ASN A 45 -2.05 -7.03 -17.10
N ILE A 46 -3.08 -6.62 -17.85
CA ILE A 46 -3.57 -5.25 -17.88
C ILE A 46 -5.04 -5.23 -17.44
N ARG A 47 -5.35 -4.39 -16.47
CA ARG A 47 -6.72 -4.16 -15.97
C ARG A 47 -7.11 -2.70 -16.21
N GLN A 48 -8.36 -2.45 -16.59
CA GLN A 48 -8.92 -1.10 -16.65
C GLN A 48 -9.47 -0.70 -15.28
N SER A 49 -9.33 0.57 -14.90
CA SER A 49 -9.96 1.08 -13.68
C SER A 49 -11.48 0.96 -13.75
N SER A 50 -12.12 0.59 -12.64
CA SER A 50 -13.58 0.64 -12.51
C SER A 50 -14.11 2.07 -12.35
N GLU A 51 -13.27 3.00 -11.94
CA GLU A 51 -13.65 4.40 -11.67
C GLU A 51 -13.33 5.34 -12.85
N ASP A 52 -12.29 5.04 -13.62
CA ASP A 52 -11.82 5.88 -14.73
C ASP A 52 -11.48 5.01 -15.95
N LEU A 53 -12.34 5.04 -16.96
CA LEU A 53 -12.17 4.24 -18.19
C LEU A 53 -10.90 4.59 -18.98
N ASN A 54 -10.25 5.73 -18.70
CA ASN A 54 -9.00 6.09 -19.35
C ASN A 54 -7.76 5.65 -18.56
N ARG A 55 -7.93 5.03 -17.39
CA ARG A 55 -6.84 4.51 -16.57
C ARG A 55 -6.69 3.01 -16.69
N PHE A 56 -5.45 2.60 -16.88
CA PHE A 56 -5.05 1.21 -16.96
C PHE A 56 -3.97 0.92 -15.95
N TYR A 57 -4.05 -0.27 -15.37
CA TYR A 57 -3.11 -0.80 -14.41
C TYR A 57 -2.42 -1.99 -15.01
N LYS A 58 -1.10 -2.03 -14.87
CA LYS A 58 -0.31 -3.21 -15.18
C LYS A 58 -0.07 -3.97 -13.88
N MET A 59 -0.47 -5.23 -13.86
CA MET A 59 -0.03 -6.16 -12.82
C MET A 59 1.50 -6.29 -12.94
N ALA A 60 2.20 -6.00 -11.84
CA ALA A 60 3.63 -6.16 -11.75
C ALA A 60 4.07 -7.61 -12.07
N PRO A 61 5.32 -7.82 -12.52
CA PRO A 61 5.76 -9.10 -13.08
C PRO A 61 5.60 -10.28 -12.10
N GLU A 62 5.30 -11.46 -12.65
CA GLU A 62 5.14 -12.72 -11.90
C GLU A 62 6.41 -13.14 -11.13
N GLU A 63 7.58 -12.67 -11.56
CA GLU A 63 8.86 -12.98 -10.93
C GLU A 63 9.42 -11.75 -10.21
N TYR A 64 9.15 -11.68 -8.91
CA TYR A 64 9.89 -10.80 -8.02
C TYR A 64 11.19 -11.46 -7.63
N THR A 65 12.30 -10.73 -7.72
CA THR A 65 13.55 -11.19 -7.11
C THR A 65 13.44 -11.17 -5.59
N THR A 66 14.32 -11.90 -4.90
CA THR A 66 14.39 -11.85 -3.44
C THR A 66 14.71 -10.44 -2.92
N GLU A 67 15.42 -9.65 -3.72
CA GLU A 67 15.79 -8.26 -3.39
C GLU A 67 14.56 -7.35 -3.47
N ASP A 68 13.74 -7.49 -4.51
CA ASP A 68 12.49 -6.73 -4.67
C ASP A 68 11.53 -7.00 -3.50
N LEU A 69 11.39 -8.25 -3.09
CA LEU A 69 10.55 -8.63 -1.95
C LEU A 69 11.06 -8.06 -0.64
N GLN A 70 12.38 -8.06 -0.45
CA GLN A 70 12.99 -7.50 0.74
C GLN A 70 12.78 -5.98 0.81
N ALA A 71 12.90 -5.29 -0.32
CA ALA A 71 12.61 -3.86 -0.42
C ALA A 71 11.13 -3.55 -0.13
N LEU A 72 10.20 -4.34 -0.69
CA LEU A 72 8.76 -4.19 -0.41
C LEU A 72 8.43 -4.39 1.07
N LEU A 73 8.99 -5.42 1.69
CA LEU A 73 8.85 -5.67 3.13
C LEU A 73 9.38 -4.49 3.96
N GLN A 74 10.54 -3.94 3.60
CA GLN A 74 11.12 -2.79 4.30
C GLN A 74 10.25 -1.54 4.17
N LEU A 75 9.69 -1.27 2.99
CA LEU A 75 8.78 -0.15 2.76
C LEU A 75 7.53 -0.29 3.65
N GLN A 76 6.92 -1.47 3.68
CA GLN A 76 5.74 -1.73 4.49
C GLN A 76 6.05 -1.60 6.00
N HIS A 77 7.17 -2.15 6.47
CA HIS A 77 7.63 -1.97 7.84
C HIS A 77 7.81 -0.50 8.20
N THR A 78 8.37 0.29 7.29
CA THR A 78 8.58 1.73 7.50
C THR A 78 7.25 2.48 7.63
N GLN A 79 6.26 2.14 6.81
CA GLN A 79 4.91 2.70 6.90
C GLN A 79 4.24 2.35 8.24
N TYR A 80 4.27 1.08 8.65
CA TYR A 80 3.72 0.68 9.95
C TYR A 80 4.42 1.39 11.11
N THR A 81 5.74 1.51 11.06
CA THR A 81 6.52 2.20 12.10
C THR A 81 6.11 3.67 12.20
N ARG A 82 5.86 4.34 11.06
CA ARG A 82 5.35 5.71 11.04
C ARG A 82 3.96 5.83 11.64
N THR A 83 3.05 4.92 11.32
CA THR A 83 1.70 4.88 11.88
C THR A 83 1.74 4.65 13.39
N ILE A 84 2.52 3.67 13.86
CA ILE A 84 2.71 3.39 15.29
C ILE A 84 3.23 4.62 16.02
N LYS A 85 4.22 5.32 15.44
CA LYS A 85 4.75 6.56 16.03
C LYS A 85 3.67 7.63 16.15
N ASN A 86 2.85 7.82 15.12
CA ASN A 86 1.74 8.79 15.16
C ASN A 86 0.70 8.41 16.24
N CYS A 87 0.34 7.13 16.34
CA CYS A 87 -0.56 6.64 17.37
C CYS A 87 0.01 6.86 18.78
N LEU A 88 1.30 6.59 18.98
CA LEU A 88 1.98 6.85 20.26
C LEU A 88 1.93 8.32 20.64
N VAL A 89 2.23 9.22 19.70
CA VAL A 89 2.16 10.67 19.93
C VAL A 89 0.73 11.11 20.28
N PHE A 90 -0.28 10.54 19.62
CA PHE A 90 -1.68 10.85 19.93
C PHE A 90 -2.10 10.35 21.31
N ILE A 91 -1.67 9.15 21.70
CA ILE A 91 -1.97 8.61 23.03
C ILE A 91 -1.27 9.43 24.11
N THR A 92 0.01 9.79 23.92
CA THR A 92 0.74 10.57 24.91
C THR A 92 0.14 11.96 25.10
N THR A 93 -0.31 12.62 24.03
CA THR A 93 -0.99 13.93 24.15
C THR A 93 -2.31 13.81 24.92
N LEU A 94 -3.12 12.78 24.65
CA LEU A 94 -4.35 12.53 25.41
C LEU A 94 -4.07 12.29 26.89
N VAL A 95 -3.04 11.52 27.22
CA VAL A 95 -2.64 11.26 28.62
C VAL A 95 -2.24 12.55 29.30
N VAL A 96 -1.42 13.40 28.67
CA VAL A 96 -1.01 14.69 29.23
C VAL A 96 -2.22 15.59 29.48
N ILE A 97 -3.14 15.70 28.51
CA ILE A 97 -4.37 16.49 28.67
C ILE A 97 -5.20 15.96 29.84
N SER A 98 -5.39 14.65 29.93
CA SER A 98 -6.13 14.02 31.03
C SER A 98 -5.49 14.30 32.39
N LEU A 99 -4.16 14.30 32.46
CA LEU A 99 -3.41 14.56 33.69
C LEU A 99 -3.55 16.02 34.13
N VAL A 100 -3.48 16.96 33.20
CA VAL A 100 -3.70 18.40 33.45
C VAL A 100 -5.12 18.67 33.94
N ILE A 101 -6.14 18.09 33.30
CA ILE A 101 -7.55 18.24 33.72
C ILE A 101 -7.74 17.68 35.14
N SER A 102 -7.17 16.51 35.43
CA SER A 102 -7.27 15.87 36.75
C SER A 102 -6.63 16.73 37.83
N LEU A 103 -5.46 17.31 37.55
CA LEU A 103 -4.76 18.23 38.47
C LEU A 103 -5.58 19.50 38.73
N LEU A 104 -6.14 20.12 37.69
CA LEU A 104 -6.99 21.31 37.84
C LEU A 104 -8.27 21.00 38.61
N GLY A 105 -8.88 19.83 38.38
CA GLY A 105 -10.02 19.36 39.16
C GLY A 105 -9.69 19.18 40.65
N LEU A 106 -8.53 18.61 40.96
CA LEU A 106 -8.06 18.46 42.35
C LEU A 106 -7.79 19.81 43.01
N LEU A 107 -7.14 20.74 42.30
CA LEU A 107 -6.82 22.08 42.78
C LEU A 107 -8.05 22.98 42.97
N SER A 108 -9.12 22.75 42.20
CA SER A 108 -10.38 23.50 42.33
C SER A 108 -11.34 22.89 43.35
N ALA A 109 -11.11 21.65 43.76
CA ALA A 109 -11.88 20.96 44.80
C ALA A 109 -11.28 21.09 46.21
N MET A 110 -10.02 21.55 46.32
CA MET A 110 -9.41 22.01 47.58
C MET A 110 -9.71 23.48 47.83
#